data_AF-A0A060BUD7-F1
#
_entry.id   AF-A0A060BUD7-F1
#
_cell.length_a   1.000
_cell.length_b   1.000
_cell.length_c   1.000
_cell.angle_alpha   90.00
_cell.angle_beta   90.00
_cell.angle_gamma   90.00
#
_symmetry.space_group_name_H-M   'P 1'
#
loop_
_entity.id
_entity.type
_entity.pdbx_description
1 polymer ?
#
loop_
_entity_poly.entity_id
_entity_poly.type
_entity_poly.pdbx_seq_one_letter_code
_entity_poly.pdbx_strand_id
1 'polypeptide(L)'
;ESDVLVVFLGLDEFSEVEGIDRKTMRLPKNQLELLRVLATTKKKIVTVLSCGCAVELGMVNKYSDAIIYGSLLGEAGAIAIIDVLQGKVNPSGKLAETFPISYSDVPSRRYYPGHEVTAEYREGPFVGYRYYKTKGVKVEFPLRIRPKLYPL
;
A
#
# COMPACT_ATOMS: atom_id res chain seq x y z
N GLU A 1 2.28 29.65 8.20
CA GLU A 1 1.07 29.21 7.48
C GLU A 1 1.51 28.39 6.26
N SER A 2 0.68 27.49 5.73
CA SER A 2 1.06 26.58 4.62
C SER A 2 -0.12 26.31 3.70
N ASP A 3 0.11 26.22 2.40
CA ASP A 3 -0.93 25.92 1.39
C ASP A 3 -1.19 24.42 1.24
N VAL A 4 -0.14 23.62 1.43
CA VAL A 4 -0.14 22.16 1.27
C VAL A 4 0.43 21.50 2.52
N LEU A 5 -0.15 20.36 2.89
CA LEU A 5 0.34 19.48 3.94
C LEU A 5 0.95 18.25 3.29
N VAL A 6 2.26 18.05 3.46
CA VAL A 6 2.93 16.81 3.08
C VAL A 6 3.03 15.93 4.31
N VAL A 7 2.32 14.81 4.31
CA VAL A 7 2.14 13.95 5.50
C VAL A 7 2.78 12.59 5.24
N PHE A 8 3.77 12.23 6.04
CA PHE A 8 4.44 10.93 5.95
C PHE A 8 3.73 9.92 6.85
N LEU A 9 3.14 8.90 6.24
CA LEU A 9 2.47 7.79 6.92
C LEU A 9 3.16 6.49 6.55
N GLY A 10 3.03 5.45 7.37
CA GLY A 10 3.74 4.20 7.11
C GLY A 10 3.69 3.20 8.24
N LEU A 11 4.43 2.11 8.03
CA LEU A 11 4.68 1.09 9.03
C LEU A 11 6.01 1.36 9.73
N ASP A 12 6.11 0.94 10.99
CA ASP A 12 7.36 0.96 11.73
C ASP A 12 8.16 -0.34 11.50
N GLU A 13 9.41 -0.34 11.97
CA GLU A 13 10.32 -1.47 11.83
C GLU A 13 9.77 -2.76 12.46
N PHE A 14 9.06 -2.64 13.59
CA PHE A 14 8.44 -3.79 14.26
C PHE A 14 7.25 -4.38 13.50
N SER A 15 6.56 -3.56 12.71
CA SER A 15 5.48 -4.03 11.85
C SER A 15 6.00 -4.76 10.62
N GLU A 16 7.25 -4.55 10.19
CA GLU A 16 7.82 -5.18 9.00
C GLU A 16 9.20 -5.78 9.30
N VAL A 17 9.20 -6.84 10.12
CA VAL A 17 10.43 -7.49 10.58
C VAL A 17 10.54 -8.93 10.07
N GLU A 18 11.77 -9.37 9.85
CA GLU A 18 12.07 -10.76 9.53
C GLU A 18 11.58 -11.71 10.64
N GLY A 19 10.98 -12.83 10.24
CA GLY A 19 10.54 -13.89 11.14
C GLY A 19 9.20 -13.64 11.84
N ILE A 20 8.53 -12.52 11.59
CA ILE A 20 7.21 -12.23 12.18
C ILE A 20 6.26 -11.67 11.11
N ASP A 21 5.13 -12.34 10.94
CA ASP A 21 4.04 -11.82 10.11
C ASP A 21 3.20 -10.77 10.83
N ARG A 22 2.74 -9.79 10.05
CA ARG A 22 1.77 -8.81 10.53
C ARG A 22 0.44 -9.45 10.85
N LYS A 23 -0.17 -8.98 11.95
CA LYS A 23 -1.53 -9.36 12.36
C LYS A 23 -2.63 -8.53 11.68
N THR A 24 -2.25 -7.43 11.02
CA THR A 24 -3.18 -6.47 10.42
C THR A 24 -2.54 -5.80 9.20
N MET A 25 -3.37 -5.40 8.24
CA MET A 25 -2.97 -4.56 7.10
C MET A 25 -3.17 -3.07 7.37
N ARG A 26 -3.63 -2.68 8.56
CA ARG A 26 -3.93 -1.27 8.88
C ARG A 26 -2.67 -0.50 9.23
N LEU A 27 -2.63 0.76 8.80
CA LEU A 27 -1.68 1.73 9.34
C LEU A 27 -1.94 1.99 10.84
N PRO A 28 -0.93 2.45 11.59
CA PRO A 28 -1.09 2.80 13.00
C PRO A 28 -2.26 3.77 13.24
N LYS A 29 -3.05 3.49 14.28
CA LYS A 29 -4.30 4.24 14.56
C LYS A 29 -4.04 5.73 14.77
N ASN A 30 -2.97 6.08 15.49
CA ASN A 30 -2.56 7.47 15.74
C ASN A 30 -2.26 8.24 14.44
N GLN A 31 -1.65 7.59 13.44
CA GLN A 31 -1.41 8.19 12.12
C GLN A 31 -2.71 8.48 11.38
N LEU A 32 -3.67 7.54 11.43
CA LEU A 32 -4.99 7.72 10.80
C LEU A 32 -5.82 8.80 11.51
N GLU A 33 -5.70 8.91 12.83
CA GLU A 33 -6.33 9.98 13.61
C GLU A 33 -5.73 11.35 13.29
N LEU A 34 -4.41 11.44 13.17
CA LEU A 34 -3.73 12.65 12.72
C LEU A 34 -4.23 13.08 11.33
N LEU A 35 -4.26 12.15 10.36
CA LEU A 35 -4.74 12.45 9.01
C LEU A 35 -6.19 12.96 9.03
N ARG A 36 -7.06 12.33 9.83
CA ARG A 36 -8.44 12.77 10.00
C ARG A 36 -8.54 14.19 10.56
N VAL A 37 -7.70 14.55 11.54
CA VAL A 37 -7.67 15.90 12.11
C VAL A 37 -7.14 16.90 11.08
N LEU A 38 -6.05 16.59 10.37
CA LEU A 38 -5.50 17.45 9.32
C LEU A 38 -6.53 17.71 8.21
N ALA A 39 -7.34 16.72 7.86
CA ALA A 39 -8.41 16.88 6.86
C ALA A 39 -9.45 17.94 7.25
N THR A 40 -9.63 18.23 8.54
CA THR A 40 -10.56 19.29 8.99
C THR A 40 -10.08 20.69 8.66
N THR A 41 -8.78 20.87 8.39
CA THR A 41 -8.19 22.14 7.96
C THR A 41 -8.57 22.53 6.53
N LYS A 42 -9.11 21.58 5.74
CA LYS A 42 -9.45 21.74 4.32
C LYS A 42 -8.27 22.14 3.41
N LYS A 43 -7.04 22.03 3.90
CA LYS A 43 -5.82 22.19 3.10
C LYS A 43 -5.62 21.00 2.18
N LYS A 44 -4.84 21.20 1.11
CA LYS A 44 -4.43 20.11 0.24
C LYS A 44 -3.50 19.16 0.99
N ILE A 45 -3.79 17.87 0.96
CA ILE A 45 -3.01 16.83 1.64
C ILE A 45 -2.36 15.91 0.61
N VAL A 46 -1.04 15.87 0.63
CA VAL A 46 -0.24 14.89 -0.11
C VAL A 46 0.33 13.90 0.89
N THR A 47 -0.11 12.65 0.84
CA THR A 47 0.45 11.60 1.69
C THR A 47 1.61 10.89 1.01
N VAL A 48 2.76 10.82 1.69
CA VAL A 48 3.88 9.95 1.31
C VAL A 48 3.80 8.69 2.17
N LEU A 49 3.63 7.54 1.53
CA LEU A 49 3.42 6.26 2.18
C LEU A 49 4.71 5.43 2.19
N SER A 50 5.22 5.14 3.39
CA SER A 50 6.41 4.33 3.64
C SER A 50 6.01 2.97 4.22
N CYS A 51 5.87 1.96 3.38
CA CYS A 51 5.62 0.58 3.80
C CYS A 51 6.11 -0.41 2.74
N GLY A 52 6.75 -1.50 3.17
CA GLY A 52 7.31 -2.53 2.30
C GLY A 52 6.28 -3.39 1.58
N CYS A 53 5.02 -3.37 2.01
CA CYS A 53 3.94 -4.18 1.45
C CYS A 53 2.58 -3.48 1.47
N ALA A 54 1.55 -4.13 0.91
CA ALA A 54 0.19 -3.60 0.87
C ALA A 54 -0.39 -3.33 2.28
N VAL A 55 -1.14 -2.24 2.38
CA VAL A 55 -1.89 -1.78 3.56
C VAL A 55 -3.31 -1.36 3.19
N GLU A 56 -4.24 -1.36 4.15
CA GLU A 56 -5.59 -0.82 3.97
C GLU A 56 -5.52 0.71 3.83
N LEU A 57 -5.88 1.23 2.66
CA LEU A 57 -5.77 2.67 2.34
C LEU A 57 -7.08 3.44 2.46
N GLY A 58 -8.20 2.84 2.88
CA GLY A 58 -9.51 3.48 2.84
C GLY A 58 -9.57 4.88 3.48
N MET A 59 -8.95 5.09 4.65
CA MET A 59 -8.86 6.43 5.26
C MET A 59 -7.84 7.33 4.56
N VAL A 60 -6.72 6.79 4.09
CA VAL A 60 -5.70 7.54 3.37
C VAL A 60 -6.26 8.08 2.06
N ASN A 61 -6.90 7.22 1.27
CA ASN A 61 -7.54 7.59 0.00
C ASN A 61 -8.72 8.54 0.20
N LYS A 62 -9.44 8.44 1.33
CA LYS A 62 -10.53 9.36 1.66
C LYS A 62 -10.06 10.78 1.96
N TYR A 63 -8.94 10.94 2.65
CA TYR A 63 -8.50 12.22 3.21
C TYR A 63 -7.34 12.89 2.46
N SER A 64 -6.67 12.18 1.57
CA SER A 64 -5.53 12.70 0.80
C SER A 64 -5.99 13.12 -0.59
N ASP A 65 -5.54 14.29 -1.05
CA ASP A 65 -5.72 14.71 -2.45
C ASP A 65 -4.76 13.97 -3.39
N ALA A 66 -3.61 13.52 -2.88
CA ALA A 66 -2.64 12.71 -3.61
C ALA A 66 -1.90 11.75 -2.68
N ILE A 67 -1.47 10.61 -3.21
CA ILE A 67 -0.67 9.61 -2.50
C ILE A 67 0.58 9.29 -3.33
N ILE A 68 1.76 9.42 -2.71
CA ILE A 68 3.03 8.92 -3.24
C ILE A 68 3.38 7.66 -2.46
N TYR A 69 3.40 6.51 -3.14
CA TYR A 69 3.88 5.27 -2.54
C TYR A 69 5.40 5.21 -2.65
N GLY A 70 6.08 5.40 -1.52
CA GLY A 70 7.55 5.38 -1.42
C GLY A 70 8.13 3.99 -1.23
N SER A 71 7.37 3.00 -0.75
CA SER A 71 7.95 1.73 -0.27
C SER A 71 9.06 2.00 0.76
N LEU A 72 10.20 1.31 0.67
CA LEU A 72 11.40 1.52 1.49
C LEU A 72 12.53 2.05 0.59
N LEU A 73 12.69 3.38 0.56
CA LEU A 73 13.51 4.07 -0.46
C LEU A 73 15.03 4.08 -0.21
N GLY A 74 15.49 3.51 0.91
CA GLY A 74 16.90 3.56 1.29
C GLY A 74 17.42 4.98 1.57
N GLU A 75 18.74 5.14 1.59
CA GLU A 75 19.43 6.37 2.03
C GLU A 75 19.13 7.60 1.17
N ALA A 76 18.85 7.42 -0.12
CA ALA A 76 18.52 8.50 -1.05
C ALA A 76 17.00 8.78 -1.13
N GLY A 77 16.19 8.22 -0.23
CA GLY A 77 14.75 8.32 -0.32
C GLY A 77 14.20 9.73 -0.17
N ALA A 78 14.78 10.54 0.72
CA ALA A 78 14.34 11.91 0.92
C ALA A 78 14.50 12.76 -0.35
N ILE A 79 15.67 12.67 -1.01
CA ILE A 79 15.92 13.42 -2.25
C ILE A 79 15.01 12.94 -3.39
N ALA A 80 14.78 11.62 -3.49
CA ALA A 80 13.85 11.06 -4.48
C ALA A 80 12.41 11.58 -4.31
N ILE A 81 11.91 11.65 -3.07
CA ILE A 81 10.57 12.20 -2.79
C ILE A 81 10.50 13.70 -3.11
N ILE A 82 11.54 14.47 -2.76
CA ILE A 82 11.60 15.90 -3.09
C ILE A 82 11.57 16.11 -4.60
N ASP A 83 12.34 15.35 -5.36
CA ASP A 83 12.39 15.50 -6.83
C ASP A 83 11.04 15.15 -7.48
N VAL A 84 10.29 14.18 -6.94
CA VAL A 84 8.92 13.89 -7.37
C VAL A 84 7.96 15.02 -7.01
N LEU A 85 7.99 15.51 -5.76
CA LEU A 85 7.11 16.59 -5.29
C LEU A 85 7.35 17.90 -6.04
N GLN A 86 8.60 18.17 -6.44
CA GLN A 86 8.98 19.35 -7.23
C GLN A 86 8.75 19.17 -8.73
N GLY A 87 8.35 17.97 -9.17
CA GLY A 87 8.13 17.67 -10.59
C GLY A 87 9.43 17.62 -11.42
N LYS A 88 10.61 17.53 -10.79
CA LYS A 88 11.88 17.32 -11.50
C LYS A 88 11.91 15.95 -12.18
N VAL A 89 11.21 14.98 -11.59
CA VAL A 89 10.98 13.66 -12.18
C VAL A 89 9.49 13.34 -12.18
N ASN A 90 9.04 12.66 -13.23
CA ASN A 90 7.67 12.17 -13.32
C ASN A 90 7.58 10.77 -12.70
N PRO A 91 6.72 10.52 -11.68
CA PRO A 91 6.59 9.21 -11.07
C PRO A 91 6.20 8.13 -12.12
N SER A 92 7.10 7.17 -12.33
CA SER A 92 6.99 6.15 -13.38
C SER A 92 6.76 4.73 -12.85
N GLY A 93 6.79 4.57 -11.52
CA GLY A 93 6.57 3.29 -10.83
C GLY A 93 5.24 2.62 -11.18
N LYS A 94 5.23 1.29 -11.12
CA LYS A 94 4.04 0.44 -11.22
C LYS A 94 4.04 -0.50 -10.03
N LEU A 95 2.87 -0.69 -9.41
CA LEU A 95 2.75 -1.60 -8.28
C LEU A 95 3.15 -3.01 -8.68
N ALA A 96 3.99 -3.64 -7.85
CA ALA A 96 4.44 -5.02 -7.97
C ALA A 96 3.50 -6.02 -7.27
N GLU A 97 2.50 -5.50 -6.54
CA GLU A 97 1.46 -6.27 -5.87
C GLU A 97 0.10 -5.61 -6.04
N THR A 98 -0.96 -6.30 -5.62
CA THR A 98 -2.32 -5.73 -5.59
C THR A 98 -2.61 -5.21 -4.20
N PHE A 99 -3.12 -3.99 -4.08
CA PHE A 99 -3.60 -3.44 -2.82
C PHE A 99 -5.08 -3.79 -2.67
N PRO A 100 -5.45 -4.76 -1.81
CA PRO A 100 -6.86 -5.06 -1.56
C PRO A 100 -7.54 -3.91 -0.81
N ILE A 101 -8.87 -3.86 -0.87
CA ILE A 101 -9.65 -2.89 -0.08
C ILE A 101 -9.54 -3.23 1.42
N SER A 102 -9.65 -4.51 1.75
CA SER A 102 -9.45 -5.01 3.11
C SER A 102 -8.68 -6.33 3.12
N TYR A 103 -8.05 -6.65 4.26
CA TYR A 103 -7.50 -7.98 4.50
C TYR A 103 -8.55 -9.09 4.29
N SER A 104 -9.85 -8.80 4.49
CA SER A 104 -10.92 -9.78 4.21
C SER A 104 -11.00 -10.25 2.78
N ASP A 105 -10.47 -9.47 1.84
CA ASP A 105 -10.51 -9.78 0.41
C ASP A 105 -9.30 -10.60 -0.03
N VAL A 106 -8.35 -10.88 0.87
CA VAL A 106 -7.15 -11.68 0.57
C VAL A 106 -7.52 -13.16 0.52
N PRO A 107 -7.22 -13.88 -0.58
CA PRO A 107 -7.70 -15.26 -0.78
C PRO A 107 -7.13 -16.25 0.25
N SER A 108 -5.89 -16.03 0.72
CA SER A 108 -5.22 -16.89 1.68
C SER A 108 -5.61 -16.59 3.14
N ARG A 109 -6.24 -15.44 3.45
CA ARG A 109 -6.49 -14.97 4.82
C ARG A 109 -7.11 -16.03 5.73
N ARG A 110 -8.06 -16.81 5.20
CA ARG A 110 -8.83 -17.77 6.00
C ARG A 110 -7.98 -18.94 6.51
N TYR A 111 -6.88 -19.24 5.83
CA TYR A 111 -6.08 -20.44 6.09
C TYR A 111 -4.62 -20.12 6.45
N TYR A 112 -4.17 -18.88 6.24
CA TYR A 112 -2.88 -18.37 6.71
C TYR A 112 -2.96 -17.90 8.16
N PRO A 113 -1.96 -18.15 9.03
CA PRO A 113 -0.65 -18.80 8.77
C PRO A 113 -0.67 -20.33 8.86
N GLY A 114 -1.85 -20.94 9.01
CA GLY A 114 -2.02 -22.36 9.34
C GLY A 114 -2.40 -22.56 10.79
N HIS A 115 -2.92 -23.75 11.13
CA HIS A 115 -3.27 -24.13 12.50
C HIS A 115 -2.30 -25.15 13.11
N GLU A 116 -1.41 -25.71 12.28
CA GLU A 116 -0.43 -26.72 12.65
C GLU A 116 0.93 -26.36 12.03
N VAL A 117 1.82 -27.35 11.89
CA VAL A 117 3.15 -27.18 11.28
C VAL A 117 3.11 -26.97 9.76
N THR A 118 1.93 -27.05 9.13
CA THR A 118 1.74 -26.89 7.69
C THR A 118 0.90 -25.65 7.36
N ALA A 119 1.25 -25.00 6.26
CA ALA A 119 0.45 -23.94 5.63
C ALA A 119 0.01 -24.41 4.24
N GLU A 120 -1.30 -24.59 4.05
CA GLU A 120 -1.85 -25.10 2.79
C GLU A 120 -2.19 -23.98 1.81
N TYR A 121 -1.67 -24.07 0.59
CA TYR A 121 -1.85 -23.07 -0.47
C TYR A 121 -3.16 -23.33 -1.22
N ARG A 122 -4.29 -23.12 -0.53
CA ARG A 122 -5.63 -23.48 -1.01
C ARG A 122 -6.15 -22.59 -2.14
N GLU A 123 -5.56 -21.42 -2.32
CA GLU A 123 -5.83 -20.53 -3.45
C GLU A 123 -5.28 -21.06 -4.78
N GLY A 124 -4.37 -22.06 -4.74
CA GLY A 124 -3.76 -22.65 -5.92
C GLY A 124 -3.13 -21.59 -6.83
N PRO A 125 -3.44 -21.56 -8.15
CA PRO A 125 -2.88 -20.55 -9.06
C PRO A 125 -3.51 -19.15 -8.89
N PHE A 126 -4.56 -19.02 -8.08
CA PHE A 126 -5.29 -17.76 -7.88
C PHE A 126 -4.64 -16.93 -6.76
N VAL A 127 -3.37 -16.56 -6.95
CA VAL A 127 -2.62 -15.68 -6.04
C VAL A 127 -2.66 -14.24 -6.55
N GLY A 128 -2.90 -13.29 -5.65
CA GLY A 128 -2.89 -11.85 -5.95
C GLY A 128 -3.84 -11.49 -7.09
N TYR A 129 -3.34 -10.73 -8.08
CA TYR A 129 -4.15 -10.23 -9.20
C TYR A 129 -4.93 -11.32 -9.95
N ARG A 130 -4.44 -12.57 -9.98
CA ARG A 130 -5.14 -13.68 -10.63
C ARG A 130 -6.47 -13.98 -9.95
N TYR A 131 -6.50 -13.95 -8.63
CA TYR A 131 -7.74 -14.10 -7.85
C TYR A 131 -8.68 -12.91 -8.08
N TYR A 132 -8.20 -11.69 -7.85
CA TYR A 132 -9.03 -10.49 -7.93
C TYR A 132 -9.66 -10.34 -9.31
N LYS A 133 -8.87 -10.57 -10.38
CA LYS A 133 -9.35 -10.55 -11.76
C LYS A 133 -10.35 -11.66 -12.06
N THR A 134 -10.08 -12.89 -11.62
CA THR A 134 -10.94 -14.06 -11.93
C THR A 134 -12.27 -13.99 -11.20
N LYS A 135 -12.27 -13.55 -9.94
CA LYS A 135 -13.47 -13.47 -9.09
C LYS A 135 -14.20 -12.13 -9.18
N GLY A 136 -13.66 -11.15 -9.91
CA GLY A 136 -14.24 -9.81 -10.01
C GLY A 136 -14.24 -9.05 -8.68
N VAL A 137 -13.33 -9.38 -7.77
CA VAL A 137 -13.21 -8.72 -6.46
C VAL A 137 -12.55 -7.36 -6.67
N LYS A 138 -13.19 -6.31 -6.17
CA LYS A 138 -12.66 -4.94 -6.25
C LYS A 138 -11.41 -4.80 -5.40
N VAL A 139 -10.48 -3.99 -5.87
CA VAL A 139 -9.20 -3.72 -5.22
C VAL A 139 -8.99 -2.21 -5.17
N GLU A 140 -8.24 -1.76 -4.18
CA GLU A 140 -7.92 -0.33 -4.04
C GLU A 140 -7.01 0.12 -5.18
N PHE A 141 -5.91 -0.62 -5.38
CA PHE A 141 -5.03 -0.43 -6.53
C PHE A 141 -4.64 -1.78 -7.15
N PRO A 142 -4.86 -1.99 -8.46
CA PRO A 142 -4.52 -3.23 -9.12
C PRO A 142 -3.02 -3.34 -9.39
N LEU A 143 -2.52 -4.57 -9.43
CA LEU A 143 -1.21 -4.87 -10.04
C LEU A 143 -1.19 -4.37 -11.49
N ARG A 144 -0.17 -3.60 -11.86
CA ARG A 144 0.02 -3.14 -13.25
C ARG A 144 1.17 -3.89 -13.91
N ILE A 145 0.84 -5.04 -14.49
CA ILE A 145 1.75 -5.78 -15.35
C ILE A 145 1.82 -5.08 -16.71
N ARG A 146 3.02 -4.87 -17.27
CA ARG A 146 3.12 -4.47 -18.68
C ARG A 146 2.49 -5.56 -19.55
N PRO A 147 1.75 -5.22 -20.61
CA PRO A 147 1.38 -6.20 -21.63
C PRO A 147 2.65 -6.91 -22.09
N LYS A 148 2.63 -8.25 -22.18
CA LYS A 148 3.77 -9.03 -22.68
C LYS A 148 4.20 -8.43 -24.03
N LEU A 149 5.48 -8.08 -24.13
CA LEU A 149 6.15 -7.63 -25.35
C LEU A 149 6.47 -8.78 -26.32
N TYR A 150 5.81 -9.94 -26.15
CA TYR A 150 6.04 -11.11 -26.98
C TYR A 150 4.70 -11.68 -27.45
N PRO A 151 4.46 -11.74 -28.78
CA PRO A 151 3.43 -12.62 -29.31
C PRO A 151 3.84 -14.06 -28.99
N LEU A 152 2.87 -14.85 -28.52
CA LEU A 152 2.97 -16.31 -28.56
C LEU A 152 2.87 -16.77 -30.02
#